data_AF-A0A364RE53-F1
#
_entry.id   AF-A0A364RE53-F1
#
_cell.length_a   1.000
_cell.length_b   1.000
_cell.length_c   1.000
_cell.angle_alpha   90.00
_cell.angle_beta   90.00
_cell.angle_gamma   90.00
#
_symmetry.space_group_name_H-M   'P 1'
#
loop_
_entity.id
_entity.type
_entity.pdbx_description
1 polymer ?
#
loop_
_entity_poly.entity_id
_entity_poly.type
_entity_poly.pdbx_seq_one_letter_code
_entity_poly.pdbx_strand_id
1 'polypeptide(L)'
;MKKDFKLSELPKHNIYQVPEGYFDTLPMRVMEHTAGAVQQRRSWIPVRSMVRLALAPLLLLLILGSVFFLNSAKEQLPASAEFAALHRTDIITYLSSSQETIESNDFAQLSALEDHDLAADFLNVSPEVAEEELEYHNLNHIEY
;
A
#
# COMPACT_ATOMS: atom_id res chain seq x y z
N MET A 1 41.95 -11.73 66.44
CA MET A 1 40.58 -11.90 66.98
C MET A 1 39.62 -11.04 66.18
N LYS A 2 38.74 -11.64 65.39
CA LYS A 2 37.62 -10.93 64.75
C LYS A 2 36.50 -10.85 65.79
N LYS A 3 36.00 -9.65 66.09
CA LYS A 3 34.89 -9.46 67.04
C LYS A 3 33.59 -9.79 66.32
N ASP A 4 32.81 -10.71 66.89
CA ASP A 4 31.49 -11.08 66.36
C ASP A 4 30.51 -9.91 66.59
N PHE A 5 30.13 -9.24 65.51
CA PHE A 5 29.19 -8.12 65.54
C PHE A 5 27.77 -8.65 65.75
N LYS A 6 27.17 -8.36 66.91
CA LYS A 6 25.80 -8.80 67.23
C LYS A 6 24.79 -7.75 66.77
N LEU A 7 23.89 -8.13 65.88
CA LEU A 7 22.82 -7.27 65.35
C LEU A 7 21.90 -6.68 66.44
N SER A 8 21.87 -7.27 67.63
CA SER A 8 21.15 -6.75 68.80
C SER A 8 21.77 -5.47 69.39
N GLU A 9 23.05 -5.20 69.12
CA GLU A 9 23.77 -4.02 69.60
C GLU A 9 23.58 -2.80 68.67
N LEU A 10 22.91 -2.97 67.54
CA LEU A 10 22.54 -1.86 66.66
C LEU A 10 21.45 -1.00 67.31
N PRO A 11 21.63 0.32 67.37
CA PRO A 11 20.63 1.21 67.95
C PRO A 11 19.39 1.25 67.04
N LYS A 12 18.26 0.78 67.58
CA LYS A 12 16.97 0.77 66.90
C LYS A 12 16.32 2.15 67.01
N HIS A 13 16.71 3.06 66.13
CA HIS A 13 16.07 4.35 66.01
C HIS A 13 14.91 4.27 65.01
N ASN A 14 13.71 4.66 65.43
CA ASN A 14 12.60 4.81 64.50
C ASN A 14 12.76 6.14 63.75
N ILE A 15 13.35 6.08 62.56
CA ILE A 15 13.57 7.25 61.69
C ILE A 15 12.31 7.68 60.94
N TYR A 16 11.23 6.91 61.02
CA TYR A 16 10.00 7.18 60.30
C TYR A 16 8.99 7.87 61.23
N GLN A 17 8.66 9.11 60.89
CA GLN A 17 7.58 9.85 61.51
C GLN A 17 6.43 9.94 60.52
N VAL A 18 5.25 9.48 60.94
CA VAL A 18 4.03 9.62 60.13
C VAL A 18 3.31 10.92 60.53
N PRO A 19 2.76 11.66 59.56
CA PRO A 19 1.89 12.79 59.86
C PRO A 19 0.67 12.37 60.69
N GLU A 20 0.16 13.28 61.51
CA GLU A 20 -1.08 13.08 62.25
C GLU A 20 -2.25 12.79 61.28
N GLY A 21 -3.07 11.80 61.60
CA GLY A 21 -4.22 11.42 60.77
C GLY A 21 -3.90 10.69 59.45
N TYR A 22 -2.63 10.35 59.19
CA TYR A 22 -2.23 9.68 57.95
C TYR A 22 -2.98 8.36 57.73
N PHE A 23 -3.04 7.52 58.76
CA PHE A 23 -3.71 6.22 58.68
C PHE A 23 -5.23 6.32 58.74
N ASP A 24 -5.79 7.42 59.22
CA ASP A 24 -7.25 7.64 59.25
C ASP A 24 -7.80 7.96 57.86
N THR A 25 -7.04 8.69 57.05
CA THR A 25 -7.43 9.07 55.68
C THR A 25 -7.00 8.06 54.61
N LEU A 26 -6.07 7.16 54.96
CA LEU A 26 -5.50 6.17 54.04
C LEU A 26 -6.56 5.23 53.42
N PRO A 27 -7.51 4.63 54.18
CA PRO A 27 -8.50 3.72 53.60
C PRO A 27 -9.37 4.40 52.53
N MET A 28 -9.78 5.65 52.78
CA MET A 28 -10.58 6.44 51.84
C MET A 28 -9.80 6.70 50.55
N ARG A 29 -8.53 7.11 50.65
CA ARG A 29 -7.66 7.32 49.49
C ARG A 29 -7.45 6.03 48.67
N VAL A 30 -7.25 4.90 49.34
CA VAL A 30 -7.09 3.60 48.66
C VAL A 30 -8.38 3.21 47.93
N MET A 31 -9.55 3.46 48.53
CA MET A 31 -10.84 3.23 47.87
C MET A 31 -11.05 4.14 46.66
N GLU A 32 -10.71 5.42 46.72
CA GLU A 32 -10.79 6.34 45.57
C GLU A 32 -9.96 5.84 44.37
N HIS A 33 -8.78 5.26 44.64
CA HIS A 33 -7.91 4.75 43.59
C HIS A 33 -8.26 3.35 43.09
N THR A 34 -8.95 2.53 43.88
CA THR A 34 -9.25 1.13 43.54
C THR A 34 -10.71 0.90 43.11
N ALA A 35 -11.67 1.63 43.70
CA ALA A 35 -13.10 1.47 43.42
C ALA A 35 -13.55 2.17 42.12
N GLY A 36 -12.72 3.07 41.56
CA GLY A 36 -13.06 3.91 40.42
C GLY A 36 -12.15 3.76 39.19
N ALA A 37 -11.41 2.66 39.03
CA ALA A 37 -10.57 2.45 37.84
C ALA A 37 -11.36 2.00 36.58
N VAL A 38 -12.66 2.30 36.51
CA VAL A 38 -13.46 2.24 35.27
C VAL A 38 -13.96 3.64 34.94
N GLN A 39 -13.05 4.61 34.93
CA GLN A 39 -13.28 5.84 34.19
C GLN A 39 -13.17 5.46 32.71
N GLN A 40 -14.28 4.94 32.18
CA GLN A 40 -14.50 4.94 30.75
C GLN A 40 -14.38 6.40 30.33
N ARG A 41 -13.20 6.78 29.84
CA ARG A 41 -13.04 7.94 28.97
C ARG A 41 -13.82 7.62 27.71
N ARG A 42 -15.14 7.74 27.81
CA ARG A 42 -16.04 7.75 26.68
C ARG A 42 -15.73 9.06 25.98
N SER A 43 -14.71 8.99 25.12
CA SER A 43 -14.31 10.05 24.23
C SER A 43 -15.53 10.35 23.36
N TRP A 44 -16.30 11.35 23.77
CA TRP A 44 -17.37 11.92 22.98
C TRP A 44 -16.69 12.65 21.84
N ILE A 45 -16.44 11.94 20.74
CA ILE A 45 -16.11 12.57 19.48
C ILE A 45 -17.35 13.40 19.12
N PRO A 46 -17.26 14.74 19.04
CA PRO A 46 -18.41 15.56 18.73
C PRO A 46 -18.82 15.30 17.28
N VAL A 47 -20.07 14.91 17.07
CA VAL A 47 -20.65 14.53 15.77
C VAL A 47 -20.47 15.63 14.70
N ARG A 48 -20.35 16.89 15.12
CA ARG A 48 -20.05 18.03 14.23
C ARG A 48 -18.66 17.96 13.57
N SER A 49 -17.69 17.27 14.17
CA SER A 49 -16.38 17.03 13.56
C SER A 49 -16.41 15.91 12.53
N MET A 50 -17.37 14.97 12.61
CA MET A 50 -17.54 13.90 11.63
C MET A 50 -18.09 14.43 10.30
N VAL A 51 -18.98 15.44 10.35
CA VAL A 51 -19.50 16.08 9.13
C VAL A 51 -18.39 16.77 8.33
N ARG A 52 -17.41 17.39 9.01
CA ARG A 52 -16.24 17.97 8.31
C ARG A 52 -15.29 16.89 7.77
N LEU A 53 -15.22 15.72 8.43
CA LEU A 53 -14.36 14.62 8.01
C LEU A 53 -14.91 13.83 6.79
N ALA A 54 -16.20 13.96 6.48
CA ALA A 54 -16.81 13.32 5.31
C ALA A 54 -16.65 14.11 4.01
N LEU A 55 -16.33 15.41 4.07
CA LEU A 55 -16.19 16.25 2.87
C LEU A 55 -14.89 15.95 2.10
N ALA A 56 -13.80 15.66 2.82
CA ALA A 56 -12.49 15.39 2.22
C ALA A 56 -12.44 14.15 1.29
N PRO A 57 -12.94 12.96 1.69
CA PRO A 57 -12.92 11.80 0.80
C PRO A 57 -13.89 11.97 -0.39
N LEU A 58 -14.98 12.71 -0.20
CA LEU A 58 -15.96 12.95 -1.27
C LEU A 58 -15.38 13.89 -2.35
N LEU A 59 -14.66 14.94 -1.94
CA LEU A 59 -13.93 15.80 -2.89
C LEU A 59 -12.81 15.03 -3.59
N LEU A 60 -12.08 14.16 -2.88
CA LEU A 60 -11.03 13.34 -3.48
C LEU A 60 -11.59 12.37 -4.51
N LEU A 61 -12.71 11.69 -4.21
CA LEU A 61 -13.38 10.81 -5.17
C LEU A 61 -13.95 11.57 -6.38
N LEU A 62 -14.48 12.78 -6.18
CA LEU A 62 -14.99 13.60 -7.29
C LEU A 62 -13.85 14.05 -8.21
N ILE A 63 -12.72 14.49 -7.65
CA ILE A 63 -11.54 14.87 -8.43
C ILE A 63 -10.98 13.64 -9.15
N LEU A 64 -10.82 12.51 -8.47
CA LEU A 64 -10.30 11.28 -9.06
C LEU A 64 -11.22 10.74 -10.16
N GLY A 65 -12.53 10.72 -9.92
CA GLY A 65 -13.53 10.32 -10.91
C GLY A 65 -13.58 11.26 -12.11
N SER A 66 -13.45 12.56 -11.90
CA SER A 66 -13.37 13.56 -12.97
C SER A 66 -12.13 13.37 -13.85
N VAL A 67 -10.96 13.19 -13.23
CA VAL A 67 -9.71 12.91 -13.96
C VAL A 67 -9.82 11.58 -14.72
N PHE A 68 -10.37 10.55 -14.10
CA PHE A 68 -10.58 9.25 -14.75
C PHE A 68 -11.49 9.39 -15.98
N PHE A 69 -12.64 10.06 -15.84
CA PHE A 69 -13.59 10.22 -16.94
C PHE A 69 -13.04 11.07 -18.09
N LEU A 70 -12.33 12.16 -17.78
CA LEU A 70 -11.66 13.00 -18.78
C LEU A 70 -10.50 12.27 -19.47
N ASN A 71 -9.87 11.31 -18.81
CA ASN A 71 -8.78 10.51 -19.38
C ASN A 71 -9.32 9.35 -20.24
N SER A 72 -10.35 8.62 -19.77
CA SER A 72 -11.02 7.58 -20.55
C SER A 72 -11.64 8.12 -21.84
N ALA A 73 -12.11 9.37 -21.85
CA ALA A 73 -12.60 10.03 -23.06
C ALA A 73 -11.49 10.31 -24.11
N LYS A 74 -10.21 10.28 -23.73
CA LYS A 74 -9.07 10.45 -24.66
C LYS A 74 -8.64 9.13 -25.32
N GLU A 75 -9.02 7.98 -24.76
CA GLU A 75 -8.65 6.65 -25.29
C GLU A 75 -9.45 6.22 -26.52
N GLN A 76 -10.38 7.06 -27.00
CA GLN A 76 -11.10 6.84 -28.25
C GLN A 76 -10.65 7.81 -29.36
N LEU A 77 -9.34 8.00 -29.51
CA LEU A 77 -8.79 8.18 -30.85
C LEU A 77 -8.44 6.77 -31.35
N PRO A 78 -9.04 6.27 -32.45
CA PRO A 78 -8.67 4.96 -32.96
C PRO A 78 -7.17 4.99 -33.25
N ALA A 79 -6.41 4.10 -32.61
CA ALA A 79 -4.95 4.04 -32.72
C ALA A 79 -4.48 4.04 -34.19
N SER A 80 -5.29 3.52 -35.11
CA SER A 80 -5.05 3.55 -36.56
C SER A 80 -4.97 4.97 -37.18
N ALA A 81 -5.64 5.98 -36.61
CA ALA A 81 -5.59 7.36 -37.11
C ALA A 81 -4.34 8.11 -36.64
N GLU A 82 -3.79 7.75 -35.47
CA GLU A 82 -2.56 8.35 -34.94
C GLU A 82 -1.32 7.75 -35.63
N PHE A 83 -1.31 6.44 -35.93
CA PHE A 83 -0.27 5.80 -36.74
C PHE A 83 -0.29 6.24 -38.21
N ALA A 84 -1.45 6.59 -38.76
CA ALA A 84 -1.54 7.14 -40.12
C ALA A 84 -1.05 8.60 -40.19
N ALA A 85 -1.12 9.33 -39.08
CA ALA A 85 -0.66 10.71 -38.95
C ALA A 85 0.78 10.85 -38.44
N LEU A 86 1.38 9.75 -37.94
CA LEU A 86 2.81 9.66 -37.59
C LEU A 86 3.64 9.92 -38.85
N HIS A 87 4.00 11.18 -39.02
CA HIS A 87 4.76 11.63 -40.14
C HIS A 87 6.15 10.99 -40.03
N ARG A 88 6.71 10.44 -41.12
CA ARG A 88 8.03 9.79 -41.12
C ARG A 88 9.13 10.63 -40.44
N THR A 89 8.96 11.95 -40.39
CA THR A 89 9.85 12.87 -39.68
C THR A 89 9.94 12.60 -38.18
N ASP A 90 8.86 12.16 -37.54
CA ASP A 90 8.82 11.98 -36.09
C ASP A 90 9.54 10.69 -35.69
N ILE A 91 9.41 9.65 -36.51
CA ILE A 91 10.17 8.40 -36.37
C ILE A 91 11.68 8.68 -36.54
N ILE A 92 12.06 9.44 -37.57
CA ILE A 92 13.47 9.80 -37.79
C ILE A 92 13.98 10.71 -36.68
N THR A 93 13.16 11.63 -36.18
CA THR A 93 13.53 12.53 -35.08
C THR A 93 13.72 11.75 -33.79
N TYR A 94 12.83 10.81 -33.47
CA TYR A 94 12.99 9.93 -32.32
C TYR A 94 14.29 9.13 -32.43
N LEU A 95 14.52 8.44 -33.54
CA LEU A 95 15.75 7.66 -33.76
C LEU A 95 17.03 8.52 -33.79
N SER A 96 16.95 9.78 -34.23
CA SER A 96 18.11 10.68 -34.25
C SER A 96 18.35 11.37 -32.91
N SER A 97 17.29 11.58 -32.12
CA SER A 97 17.35 12.20 -30.80
C SER A 97 17.71 11.20 -29.70
N SER A 98 17.28 9.95 -29.88
CA SER A 98 17.69 8.81 -29.09
C SER A 98 19.14 8.51 -29.47
N GLN A 99 20.05 8.95 -28.61
CA GLN A 99 21.52 8.86 -28.77
C GLN A 99 22.06 7.41 -28.73
N GLU A 100 21.19 6.42 -28.88
CA GLU A 100 21.50 5.00 -28.77
C GLU A 100 21.66 4.43 -30.18
N THR A 101 22.92 4.33 -30.63
CA THR A 101 23.27 3.67 -31.88
C THR A 101 22.97 2.18 -31.74
N ILE A 102 21.92 1.70 -32.40
CA ILE A 102 21.60 0.25 -32.46
C ILE A 102 22.81 -0.48 -33.04
N GLU A 103 23.42 -1.36 -32.25
CA GLU A 103 24.62 -2.08 -32.66
C GLU A 103 24.24 -3.42 -33.31
N SER A 104 25.10 -3.94 -34.19
CA SER A 104 24.84 -5.21 -34.89
C SER A 104 24.70 -6.41 -33.93
N ASN A 105 25.19 -6.28 -32.70
CA ASN A 105 25.10 -7.31 -31.67
C ASN A 105 23.68 -7.49 -31.12
N ASP A 106 22.86 -6.43 -31.13
CA ASP A 106 21.48 -6.49 -30.61
C ASP A 106 20.61 -7.41 -31.50
N PHE A 107 20.93 -7.50 -32.78
CA PHE A 107 20.24 -8.38 -33.72
C PHE A 107 20.61 -9.86 -33.54
N ALA A 108 21.78 -10.18 -32.98
CA ALA A 108 22.20 -11.56 -32.74
C ALA A 108 21.39 -12.22 -31.61
N GLN A 109 20.89 -11.43 -30.66
CA GLN A 109 19.99 -11.92 -29.61
C GLN A 109 18.59 -12.27 -30.14
N LEU A 110 18.11 -11.56 -31.17
CA LEU A 110 16.81 -11.86 -31.77
C LEU A 110 16.79 -13.22 -32.47
N SER A 111 17.87 -13.59 -33.17
CA SER A 111 17.99 -14.92 -33.78
C SER A 111 18.04 -16.06 -32.75
N ALA A 112 18.50 -15.79 -31.53
CA ALA A 112 18.53 -16.80 -30.47
C ALA A 112 17.14 -17.08 -29.87
N LEU A 113 16.16 -16.18 -30.11
CA LEU A 113 14.79 -16.31 -29.62
C LEU A 113 13.87 -17.01 -30.64
N GLU A 114 14.29 -17.16 -31.90
CA GLU A 114 13.48 -17.76 -32.98
C GLU A 114 13.28 -19.28 -32.81
N ASP A 115 14.26 -19.97 -32.22
CA ASP A 115 14.18 -21.42 -31.98
C ASP A 115 13.31 -21.79 -30.75
N HIS A 116 12.85 -20.80 -29.97
CA HIS A 116 12.03 -21.03 -28.78
C HIS A 116 10.61 -20.56 -29.06
N ASP A 117 9.64 -21.47 -29.08
CA ASP A 117 8.22 -21.11 -29.24
C ASP A 117 7.68 -20.48 -27.95
N LEU A 118 8.00 -19.18 -27.81
CA LEU A 118 7.69 -18.35 -26.64
C LEU A 118 6.19 -18.30 -26.35
N ALA A 119 5.33 -18.46 -27.36
CA ALA A 119 3.89 -18.39 -27.17
C ALA A 119 3.40 -19.59 -26.35
N ALA A 120 3.89 -20.80 -26.67
CA ALA A 120 3.55 -22.01 -25.95
C ALA A 120 4.06 -21.97 -24.50
N ASP A 121 5.28 -21.48 -24.29
CA ASP A 121 5.89 -21.38 -22.95
C ASP A 121 5.19 -20.31 -22.08
N PHE A 122 4.81 -19.18 -22.68
CA PHE A 122 4.15 -18.10 -21.95
C PHE A 122 2.70 -18.42 -21.59
N LEU A 123 1.95 -19.01 -22.52
CA LEU A 123 0.54 -19.34 -22.30
C LEU A 123 0.37 -20.70 -21.63
N ASN A 124 1.46 -21.46 -21.48
CA ASN A 124 1.50 -22.82 -20.94
C ASN A 124 0.40 -23.72 -21.52
N VAL A 125 0.12 -23.54 -22.81
CA VAL A 125 -0.88 -24.28 -23.56
C VAL A 125 -0.16 -24.90 -24.75
N SER A 126 -0.36 -26.20 -24.93
CA SER A 126 0.17 -26.92 -26.07
C SER A 126 -0.42 -26.35 -27.36
N PRO A 127 0.39 -26.15 -28.42
CA PRO A 127 -0.09 -25.63 -29.70
C PRO A 127 -1.27 -26.44 -30.23
N GLU A 128 -1.28 -27.75 -29.99
CA GLU A 128 -2.34 -28.66 -30.45
C GLU A 128 -3.69 -28.40 -29.75
N VAL A 129 -3.66 -28.01 -28.47
CA VAL A 129 -4.87 -27.62 -27.71
C VAL A 129 -5.31 -26.22 -28.10
N ALA A 130 -4.37 -25.33 -28.39
CA ALA A 130 -4.68 -23.99 -28.89
C ALA A 130 -5.37 -24.06 -30.25
N GLU A 131 -4.93 -24.94 -31.14
CA GLU A 131 -5.54 -25.15 -32.44
C GLU A 131 -6.95 -25.77 -32.34
N GLU A 132 -7.17 -26.69 -31.40
CA GLU A 132 -8.51 -27.27 -31.16
C GLU A 132 -9.54 -26.23 -30.69
N GLU A 133 -9.15 -25.32 -29.79
CA GLU A 133 -10.00 -24.21 -29.35
C GLU A 133 -10.30 -23.23 -30.50
N LEU A 134 -9.35 -23.04 -31.41
CA LEU A 134 -9.52 -22.18 -32.57
C LEU A 134 -10.43 -22.79 -33.65
N GLU A 135 -10.45 -24.11 -33.81
CA GLU A 135 -11.43 -24.78 -34.68
C GLU A 135 -12.88 -24.63 -34.17
N TYR A 136 -13.06 -24.61 -32.85
CA TYR A 136 -14.39 -24.45 -32.24
C TYR A 136 -15.00 -23.09 -32.56
N HIS A 137 -14.17 -22.06 -32.64
CA HIS A 137 -14.56 -20.74 -33.13
C HIS A 137 -14.27 -20.63 -34.62
N ASN A 138 -15.06 -21.31 -35.44
CA ASN A 138 -15.04 -21.11 -36.89
C ASN A 138 -15.43 -19.65 -37.21
N LEU A 139 -14.43 -18.81 -37.45
CA LEU A 139 -14.52 -17.36 -37.69
C LEU A 139 -15.20 -16.99 -39.02
N ASN A 140 -15.95 -17.90 -39.65
CA ASN A 140 -16.53 -17.67 -40.97
C ASN A 140 -17.82 -16.85 -40.97
N HIS A 141 -18.30 -16.38 -39.83
CA HIS A 141 -19.51 -15.56 -39.83
C HIS A 141 -19.57 -14.56 -38.68
N ILE A 142 -18.98 -13.39 -38.90
CA ILE A 142 -19.56 -12.17 -38.33
C ILE A 142 -19.59 -11.14 -39.45
N GLU A 143 -20.78 -10.97 -40.01
CA GLU A 143 -21.13 -10.03 -41.06
C GLU A 143 -20.86 -8.59 -40.62
N TYR A 144 -20.37 -7.82 -41.60
CA TYR A 144 -19.90 -6.43 -41.54
C TYR A 144 -20.97 -5.40 -41.17
#